data_AF-A0A7G1NU03-F1
#
_entry.id   AF-A0A7G1NU03-F1
#
_cell.length_a   1.000
_cell.length_b   1.000
_cell.length_c   1.000
_cell.angle_alpha   90.00
_cell.angle_beta   90.00
_cell.angle_gamma   90.00
#
_symmetry.space_group_name_H-M   'P 1'
#
loop_
_entity.id
_entity.type
_entity.pdbx_description
1 polymer ?
#
loop_
_entity_poly.entity_id
_entity_poly.type
_entity_poly.pdbx_seq_one_letter_code
_entity_poly.pdbx_strand_id
1 'polypeptide(L)'
;MNHSSYVSTVDADIRELRAADHLLLELAAELALPKGTFGCTHLLRGDRPRVALSFTTNSEDAARRLTAKGYEVTPGAPDEEGRAVVYPGAAELTGTLTIAALLARSAIDRVVVLGAADEPPLSQLVVTRDHVRPQWQDGELILTLMPAVGGVLVPFEVPDPTPCCADH
;
A
#
# COMPACT_ATOMS: atom_id res chain seq x y z
N MET A 1 21.05 15.84 3.89
CA MET A 1 21.56 14.99 2.78
C MET A 1 20.35 14.57 1.98
N ASN A 2 20.20 15.05 0.73
CA ASN A 2 19.11 14.59 -0.15
C ASN A 2 19.40 13.13 -0.50
N HIS A 3 18.65 12.19 0.07
CA HIS A 3 18.61 10.84 -0.45
C HIS A 3 17.75 10.88 -1.70
N SER A 4 18.36 10.71 -2.88
CA SER A 4 17.60 10.50 -4.11
C SER A 4 16.74 9.25 -3.94
N SER A 5 15.44 9.38 -4.15
CA SER A 5 14.52 8.24 -4.20
C SER A 5 14.59 7.63 -5.59
N TYR A 6 14.81 6.32 -5.64
CA TYR A 6 14.80 5.50 -6.85
C TYR A 6 13.53 4.70 -6.87
N VAL A 7 12.75 4.85 -7.95
CA VAL A 7 11.53 4.10 -8.17
C VAL A 7 11.76 3.08 -9.26
N SER A 8 11.31 1.85 -9.03
CA SER A 8 11.39 0.77 -10.01
C SER A 8 10.09 -0.01 -10.03
N THR A 9 9.60 -0.29 -11.22
CA THR A 9 8.41 -1.10 -11.46
C THR A 9 8.81 -2.51 -11.85
N VAL A 10 8.06 -3.49 -11.35
CA VAL A 10 8.14 -4.91 -11.70
C VAL A 10 6.79 -5.33 -12.27
N ASP A 11 6.83 -5.88 -13.48
CA ASP A 11 5.67 -6.53 -14.09
C ASP A 11 5.87 -8.06 -14.04
N ALA A 12 5.04 -8.74 -13.27
CA ALA A 12 5.11 -10.18 -13.06
C ALA A 12 3.94 -10.92 -13.75
N ASP A 13 3.18 -10.26 -14.64
CA ASP A 13 1.96 -10.77 -15.29
C ASP A 13 0.91 -11.33 -14.29
N ILE A 14 0.87 -10.75 -13.07
CA ILE A 14 -0.07 -11.14 -12.02
C ILE A 14 -1.43 -10.49 -12.27
N ARG A 15 -2.50 -11.28 -12.19
CA ARG A 15 -3.88 -10.78 -12.37
C ARG A 15 -4.62 -10.52 -11.07
N GLU A 16 -4.18 -11.15 -9.99
CA GLU A 16 -4.85 -11.10 -8.69
C GLU A 16 -4.12 -10.15 -7.75
N LEU A 17 -4.84 -9.15 -7.24
CA LEU A 17 -4.29 -8.17 -6.31
C LEU A 17 -3.69 -8.83 -5.06
N ARG A 18 -4.34 -9.86 -4.52
CA ARG A 18 -3.84 -10.60 -3.37
C ARG A 18 -2.51 -11.28 -3.65
N ALA A 19 -2.38 -11.93 -4.81
CA ALA A 19 -1.13 -12.56 -5.21
C ALA A 19 -0.01 -11.52 -5.39
N ALA A 20 -0.35 -10.34 -5.92
CA ALA A 20 0.57 -9.22 -6.05
C ALA A 20 1.03 -8.68 -4.68
N ASP A 21 0.12 -8.50 -3.72
CA ASP A 21 0.45 -8.07 -2.36
C ASP A 21 1.37 -9.07 -1.66
N HIS A 22 1.08 -10.37 -1.78
CA HIS A 22 1.93 -11.42 -1.23
C HIS A 22 3.32 -11.43 -1.85
N LEU A 23 3.41 -11.36 -3.18
CA LEU A 23 4.71 -11.29 -3.85
C LEU A 23 5.49 -10.05 -3.43
N LEU A 24 4.82 -8.92 -3.27
CA LEU A 24 5.46 -7.67 -2.85
C LEU A 24 6.05 -7.79 -1.44
N LEU A 25 5.31 -8.40 -0.49
CA LEU A 25 5.80 -8.68 0.86
C LEU A 25 6.97 -9.68 0.86
N GLU A 26 6.87 -10.75 0.06
CA GLU A 26 7.91 -11.76 -0.11
C GLU A 26 9.20 -11.12 -0.65
N LEU A 27 9.11 -10.35 -1.74
CA LEU A 27 10.26 -9.66 -2.32
C LEU A 27 10.85 -8.64 -1.34
N ALA A 28 10.03 -7.90 -0.61
CA ALA A 28 10.54 -6.96 0.40
C ALA A 28 11.34 -7.66 1.50
N ALA A 29 10.87 -8.82 1.95
CA ALA A 29 11.55 -9.65 2.95
C ALA A 29 12.83 -10.30 2.40
N GLU A 30 12.75 -10.95 1.24
CA GLU A 30 13.89 -11.58 0.56
C GLU A 30 14.99 -10.57 0.22
N LEU A 31 14.60 -9.36 -0.20
CA LEU A 31 15.53 -8.31 -0.52
C LEU A 31 16.06 -7.58 0.73
N ALA A 32 15.49 -7.85 1.91
CA ALA A 32 15.79 -7.14 3.15
C ALA A 32 15.79 -5.62 2.95
N LEU A 33 14.71 -5.12 2.32
CA LEU A 33 14.64 -3.72 1.91
C LEU A 33 14.79 -2.77 3.12
N PRO A 34 15.47 -1.62 2.97
CA PRO A 34 15.70 -0.70 4.07
C PRO A 34 14.42 -0.21 4.73
N LYS A 35 14.49 0.08 6.04
CA LYS A 35 13.48 0.86 6.75
C LYS A 35 13.36 2.22 6.06
N GLY A 36 12.18 2.56 5.54
CA GLY A 36 11.99 3.73 4.66
C GLY A 36 11.48 3.39 3.26
N THR A 37 11.52 2.11 2.88
CA THR A 37 11.06 1.65 1.56
C THR A 37 9.53 1.71 1.47
N PHE A 38 9.03 2.13 0.31
CA PHE A 38 7.65 1.94 -0.08
C PHE A 38 7.56 0.87 -1.16
N GLY A 39 6.60 -0.03 -1.02
CA GLY A 39 6.22 -1.00 -2.03
C GLY A 39 4.73 -0.88 -2.31
N CYS A 40 4.37 -0.58 -3.56
CA CYS A 40 2.99 -0.37 -3.97
C CYS A 40 2.54 -1.37 -5.05
N THR A 41 1.24 -1.63 -5.10
CA THR A 41 0.60 -2.32 -6.22
C THR A 41 -0.20 -1.34 -7.06
N HIS A 42 -0.20 -1.56 -8.37
CA HIS A 42 -0.83 -0.70 -9.37
C HIS A 42 -1.71 -1.53 -10.30
N LEU A 43 -2.97 -1.12 -10.45
CA LEU A 43 -3.93 -1.81 -11.32
C LEU A 43 -3.82 -1.28 -12.75
N LEU A 44 -3.23 -2.06 -13.65
CA LEU A 44 -3.08 -1.69 -15.06
C LEU A 44 -4.31 -2.11 -15.84
N ARG A 45 -5.15 -1.14 -16.21
CA ARG A 45 -6.40 -1.34 -16.97
C ARG A 45 -6.16 -1.22 -18.48
N GLY A 46 -5.36 -2.14 -19.04
CA GLY A 46 -5.14 -2.26 -20.49
C GLY A 46 -5.87 -3.47 -21.10
N ASP A 47 -5.54 -3.82 -22.35
CA ASP A 47 -6.07 -4.99 -23.06
C ASP A 47 -5.87 -6.32 -22.30
N ARG A 48 -4.83 -6.36 -21.44
CA ARG A 48 -4.57 -7.43 -20.49
C ARG A 48 -4.49 -6.83 -19.08
N PRO A 49 -5.62 -6.78 -18.36
CA PRO A 49 -5.64 -6.29 -16.98
C PRO A 49 -4.73 -7.12 -16.08
N ARG A 50 -3.86 -6.42 -15.34
CA ARG A 50 -2.86 -7.04 -14.45
C ARG A 50 -2.43 -6.06 -13.37
N VAL A 51 -1.64 -6.54 -12.42
CA VAL A 51 -1.14 -5.79 -11.28
C VAL A 51 0.37 -5.68 -11.37
N ALA A 52 0.87 -4.45 -11.47
CA ALA A 52 2.30 -4.15 -11.40
C ALA A 52 2.70 -3.82 -9.96
N LEU A 53 3.95 -4.11 -9.61
CA LEU A 53 4.54 -3.73 -8.33
C LEU A 53 5.48 -2.55 -8.55
N SER A 54 5.53 -1.59 -7.64
CA SER A 54 6.59 -0.58 -7.61
C SER A 54 7.30 -0.58 -6.28
N PHE A 55 8.59 -0.25 -6.31
CA PHE A 55 9.42 -0.09 -5.13
C PHE A 55 10.08 1.29 -5.18
N THR A 56 9.88 2.08 -4.13
CA THR A 56 10.57 3.34 -3.90
C THR A 56 11.60 3.13 -2.78
N THR A 57 12.88 3.24 -3.14
CA THR A 57 14.01 3.00 -2.23
C THR A 57 15.03 4.13 -2.34
N ASN A 58 16.05 4.13 -1.49
CA ASN A 58 17.14 5.11 -1.52
C ASN A 58 18.36 4.65 -2.34
N SER A 59 18.25 3.55 -3.09
CA SER A 59 19.35 3.02 -3.92
C SER A 59 18.85 2.15 -5.07
N GLU A 60 19.63 2.05 -6.15
CA GLU A 60 19.33 1.16 -7.29
C GLU A 60 19.57 -0.34 -6.99
N ASP A 61 20.02 -0.69 -5.78
CA ASP A 61 20.34 -2.08 -5.42
C ASP A 61 19.14 -3.01 -5.56
N ALA A 62 17.95 -2.53 -5.18
CA ALA A 62 16.70 -3.29 -5.30
C ALA A 62 16.42 -3.67 -6.76
N ALA A 63 16.52 -2.71 -7.68
CA ALA A 63 16.30 -2.93 -9.12
C ALA A 63 17.25 -4.00 -9.67
N ARG A 64 18.55 -3.87 -9.38
CA ARG A 64 19.58 -4.83 -9.81
C ARG A 64 19.31 -6.24 -9.30
N ARG A 65 18.88 -6.37 -8.04
CA ARG A 65 18.57 -7.67 -7.42
C ARG A 65 17.28 -8.29 -7.94
N LEU A 66 16.28 -7.47 -8.25
CA LEU A 66 15.05 -7.92 -8.93
C LEU A 66 15.37 -8.47 -10.32
N THR A 67 16.17 -7.77 -11.12
CA THR A 67 16.62 -8.26 -12.43
C THR A 67 17.42 -9.56 -12.31
N ALA A 68 18.31 -9.68 -11.32
CA ALA A 68 19.07 -10.91 -11.08
C ALA A 68 18.18 -12.12 -10.72
N LYS A 69 16.97 -11.89 -10.20
CA LYS A 69 15.95 -12.92 -9.97
C LYS A 69 15.09 -13.23 -11.20
N GLY A 70 15.30 -12.53 -12.31
CA GLY A 70 14.58 -12.74 -13.58
C GLY A 70 13.33 -11.88 -13.76
N TYR A 71 13.10 -10.88 -12.91
CA TYR A 71 11.99 -9.94 -13.10
C TYR A 71 12.33 -8.90 -14.17
N GLU A 72 11.33 -8.55 -14.98
CA GLU A 72 11.40 -7.37 -15.84
C GLU A 72 11.25 -6.12 -14.96
N VAL A 73 12.28 -5.27 -14.96
CA VAL A 73 12.34 -4.06 -14.13
C VAL A 73 12.42 -2.83 -15.02
N THR A 74 11.50 -1.88 -14.81
CA THR A 74 11.50 -0.59 -15.50
C THR A 74 11.69 0.55 -14.51
N PRO A 75 12.48 1.60 -14.82
CA PRO A 75 12.59 2.77 -13.96
C PRO A 75 11.28 3.57 -13.89
N GLY A 76 10.98 4.12 -12.71
CA GLY A 76 9.77 4.91 -12.46
C GLY A 76 8.61 4.09 -11.88
N ALA A 77 7.57 4.78 -11.38
CA ALA A 77 6.29 4.17 -11.04
C ALA A 77 5.41 4.07 -12.30
N PRO A 78 4.49 3.10 -12.39
CA PRO A 78 3.62 2.98 -13.55
C PRO A 78 2.49 4.03 -13.54
N ASP A 79 2.15 4.56 -12.37
CA ASP A 79 1.22 5.67 -12.13
C ASP A 79 1.54 6.34 -10.78
N GLU A 80 0.83 7.43 -10.47
CA GLU A 80 0.99 8.20 -9.23
C GLU A 80 0.06 7.72 -8.09
N GLU A 81 -0.80 6.73 -8.33
CA GLU A 81 -1.95 6.36 -7.47
C GLU A 81 -1.83 4.97 -6.82
N GLY A 82 -0.62 4.44 -6.71
CA GLY A 82 -0.36 3.09 -6.17
C GLY A 82 -0.88 2.88 -4.75
N ARG A 83 -1.34 1.66 -4.45
CA ARG A 83 -1.70 1.25 -3.08
C ARG A 83 -0.50 0.67 -2.35
N ALA A 84 -0.11 1.27 -1.24
CA ALA A 84 1.03 0.81 -0.47
C ALA A 84 0.69 -0.46 0.31
N VAL A 85 1.62 -1.40 0.28
CA VAL A 85 1.60 -2.67 1.03
C VAL A 85 2.81 -2.73 1.97
N VAL A 86 3.96 -2.26 1.49
CA VAL A 86 5.17 -2.05 2.30
C VAL A 86 5.36 -0.55 2.45
N TYR A 87 5.46 -0.08 3.68
CA TYR A 87 5.77 1.31 4.01
C TYR A 87 6.25 1.40 5.46
N PRO A 88 6.95 2.47 5.85
CA PRO A 88 7.43 2.64 7.21
C PRO A 88 6.27 2.58 8.22
N GLY A 89 6.42 1.72 9.24
CA GLY A 89 5.45 1.56 10.32
C GLY A 89 4.29 0.61 10.04
N ALA A 90 4.17 0.03 8.83
CA ALA A 90 3.06 -0.88 8.49
C ALA A 90 2.88 -2.03 9.49
N ALA A 91 3.98 -2.65 9.94
CA ALA A 91 3.96 -3.74 10.91
C ALA A 91 3.48 -3.34 12.32
N GLU A 92 3.44 -2.05 12.64
CA GLU A 92 2.94 -1.53 13.92
C GLU A 92 1.43 -1.28 13.91
N LEU A 93 0.78 -1.35 12.74
CA LEU A 93 -0.64 -1.05 12.55
C LEU A 93 -1.53 -2.27 12.79
N THR A 94 -1.40 -2.88 13.96
CA THR A 94 -2.14 -4.08 14.35
C THR A 94 -3.20 -3.80 15.43
N GLY A 95 -4.27 -4.61 15.44
CA GLY A 95 -5.35 -4.54 16.42
C GLY A 95 -6.22 -3.28 16.31
N THR A 96 -6.44 -2.60 17.44
CA THR A 96 -7.25 -1.37 17.52
C THR A 96 -6.37 -0.21 17.97
N LEU A 97 -6.35 0.86 17.18
CA LEU A 97 -5.54 2.06 17.42
C LEU A 97 -6.40 3.31 17.35
N THR A 98 -5.97 4.40 17.97
CA THR A 98 -6.53 5.71 17.65
C THR A 98 -5.95 6.22 16.33
N ILE A 99 -6.64 7.13 15.65
CA ILE A 99 -6.11 7.83 14.47
C ILE A 99 -4.76 8.49 14.80
N ALA A 100 -4.64 9.13 15.97
CA ALA A 100 -3.38 9.71 16.43
C ALA A 100 -2.22 8.69 16.47
N ALA A 101 -2.48 7.50 17.02
CA ALA A 101 -1.46 6.46 17.13
C ALA A 101 -1.10 5.88 15.76
N LEU A 102 -2.07 5.72 14.87
CA LEU A 102 -1.85 5.23 13.50
C LEU A 102 -0.95 6.17 12.71
N LEU A 103 -1.23 7.48 12.73
CA LEU A 103 -0.44 8.49 12.03
C LEU A 103 0.96 8.64 12.65
N ALA A 104 1.08 8.62 13.98
CA ALA A 104 2.37 8.78 14.65
C ALA A 104 3.33 7.58 14.44
N ARG A 105 2.79 6.39 14.15
CA ARG A 105 3.57 5.14 14.03
C ARG A 105 3.87 4.76 12.59
N SER A 106 3.29 5.43 11.61
CA SER A 106 3.41 5.05 10.21
C SER A 106 3.69 6.24 9.31
N ALA A 107 4.07 5.95 8.07
CA ALA A 107 4.23 6.94 7.02
C ALA A 107 2.91 7.45 6.41
N ILE A 108 1.76 7.11 7.01
CA ILE A 108 0.46 7.60 6.54
C ILE A 108 0.36 9.08 6.88
N ASP A 109 0.16 9.91 5.86
CA ASP A 109 0.09 11.37 6.03
C ASP A 109 -1.26 11.80 6.59
N ARG A 110 -2.33 11.15 6.12
CA ARG A 110 -3.71 11.56 6.40
C ARG A 110 -4.69 10.39 6.35
N VAL A 111 -5.77 10.53 7.10
CA VAL A 111 -6.95 9.67 7.02
C VAL A 111 -8.13 10.41 6.40
N VAL A 112 -8.93 9.69 5.62
CA VAL A 112 -10.22 10.18 5.11
C VAL A 112 -11.30 9.18 5.46
N VAL A 113 -12.49 9.64 5.84
CA VAL A 113 -13.62 8.77 6.16
C VAL A 113 -14.63 8.82 5.02
N LEU A 114 -14.91 7.67 4.43
CA LEU A 114 -15.85 7.57 3.32
C LEU A 114 -17.24 8.04 3.76
N GLY A 115 -17.80 9.01 3.03
CA GLY A 115 -19.12 9.57 3.30
C GLY A 115 -19.17 10.62 4.40
N ALA A 116 -18.02 11.03 4.97
CA ALA A 116 -17.94 12.16 5.90
C ALA A 116 -17.23 13.35 5.24
N ALA A 117 -17.76 14.55 5.48
CA ALA A 117 -17.15 15.80 4.99
C ALA A 117 -16.09 16.36 5.95
N ASP A 118 -16.24 16.06 7.24
CA ASP A 118 -15.37 16.58 8.30
C ASP A 118 -14.23 15.61 8.64
N GLU A 119 -13.12 16.17 9.12
CA GLU A 119 -11.99 15.38 9.61
C GLU A 119 -12.39 14.61 10.89
N PRO A 120 -12.11 13.30 10.96
CA PRO A 120 -12.42 12.53 12.17
C PRO A 120 -11.56 12.97 13.35
N PRO A 121 -12.08 12.91 14.60
CA PRO A 121 -11.28 13.28 15.75
C PRO A 121 -10.10 12.31 15.92
N LEU A 122 -8.92 12.82 16.27
CA LEU A 122 -7.70 12.00 16.40
C LEU A 122 -7.80 10.90 17.48
N SER A 123 -8.74 11.02 18.41
CA SER A 123 -9.06 10.00 19.42
C SER A 123 -9.96 8.87 18.92
N GLN A 124 -10.53 8.99 17.71
CA GLN A 124 -11.40 7.99 17.11
C GLN A 124 -10.66 6.66 16.94
N LEU A 125 -11.32 5.56 17.29
CA LEU A 125 -10.75 4.21 17.19
C LEU A 125 -10.87 3.65 15.78
N VAL A 126 -9.81 3.00 15.34
CA VAL A 126 -9.66 2.27 14.08
C VAL A 126 -9.34 0.82 14.41
N VAL A 127 -10.20 -0.11 13.99
CA VAL A 127 -9.90 -1.54 14.01
C VAL A 127 -9.20 -1.88 12.70
N THR A 128 -7.88 -2.08 12.77
CA THR A 128 -7.03 -2.18 11.57
C THR A 128 -7.20 -3.49 10.81
N ARG A 129 -7.74 -4.53 11.48
CA ARG A 129 -7.83 -5.91 10.95
C ARG A 129 -6.49 -6.47 10.51
N ASP A 130 -5.40 -5.89 11.01
CA ASP A 130 -4.03 -6.18 10.60
C ASP A 130 -3.83 -6.05 9.06
N HIS A 131 -4.68 -5.26 8.40
CA HIS A 131 -4.70 -5.04 6.97
C HIS A 131 -4.96 -3.56 6.66
N VAL A 132 -3.89 -2.79 6.51
CA VAL A 132 -3.95 -1.34 6.26
C VAL A 132 -3.28 -1.07 4.92
N ARG A 133 -4.07 -0.56 3.96
CA ARG A 133 -3.65 -0.33 2.57
C ARG A 133 -3.93 1.10 2.13
N PRO A 134 -3.09 2.06 2.56
CA PRO A 134 -3.24 3.43 2.11
C PRO A 134 -2.87 3.57 0.64
N GLN A 135 -3.31 4.65 0.00
CA GLN A 135 -3.12 4.94 -1.40
C GLN A 135 -2.37 6.25 -1.56
N TRP A 136 -1.47 6.32 -2.54
CA TRP A 136 -0.91 7.60 -2.96
C TRP A 136 -1.97 8.45 -3.66
N GLN A 137 -2.09 9.69 -3.23
CA GLN A 137 -2.96 10.69 -3.85
C GLN A 137 -2.31 12.07 -3.70
N ASP A 138 -2.07 12.74 -4.82
CA ASP A 138 -1.45 14.08 -4.86
C ASP A 138 -0.12 14.17 -4.07
N GLY A 139 0.65 13.07 -4.04
CA GLY A 139 1.92 12.97 -3.32
C GLY A 139 1.80 12.67 -1.82
N GLU A 140 0.60 12.49 -1.29
CA GLU A 140 0.34 12.07 0.10
C GLU A 140 -0.10 10.61 0.17
N LEU A 141 0.28 9.91 1.24
CA LEU A 141 -0.16 8.55 1.53
C LEU A 141 -1.42 8.59 2.39
N ILE A 142 -2.57 8.45 1.74
CA ILE A 142 -3.89 8.60 2.36
C ILE A 142 -4.50 7.24 2.70
N LEU A 143 -4.95 7.09 3.94
CA LEU A 143 -5.74 5.93 4.38
C LEU A 143 -7.24 6.25 4.37
N THR A 144 -7.98 5.59 3.47
CA THR A 144 -9.44 5.63 3.47
C THR A 144 -10.01 4.67 4.52
N LEU A 145 -10.86 5.20 5.39
CA LEU A 145 -11.58 4.49 6.43
C LEU A 145 -13.09 4.51 6.16
N MET A 146 -13.81 3.55 6.72
CA MET A 146 -15.27 3.47 6.70
C MET A 146 -15.82 3.36 8.13
N PRO A 147 -17.00 3.92 8.42
CA PRO A 147 -17.71 3.64 9.66
C PRO A 147 -18.06 2.15 9.80
N ALA A 148 -17.97 1.62 11.01
CA ALA A 148 -18.38 0.27 11.36
C ALA A 148 -19.24 0.26 12.64
N VAL A 149 -19.89 -0.89 12.89
CA VAL A 149 -20.69 -1.12 14.10
C VAL A 149 -19.85 -0.87 15.35
N GLY A 150 -20.46 -0.24 16.37
CA GLY A 150 -19.78 0.09 17.63
C GLY A 150 -19.09 1.46 17.62
N GLY A 151 -19.35 2.29 16.60
CA GLY A 151 -18.80 3.65 16.55
C GLY A 151 -17.30 3.68 16.32
N VAL A 152 -16.75 2.63 15.69
CA VAL A 152 -15.34 2.53 15.29
C VAL A 152 -15.20 2.72 13.79
N LEU A 153 -13.98 3.00 13.35
CA LEU A 153 -13.61 3.03 11.94
C LEU A 153 -12.85 1.76 11.56
N VAL A 154 -12.85 1.43 10.29
CA VAL A 154 -12.12 0.30 9.71
C VAL A 154 -11.51 0.72 8.36
N PRO A 155 -10.37 0.13 7.94
CA PRO A 155 -9.87 0.33 6.58
C PRO A 155 -10.93 -0.02 5.53
N PHE A 156 -10.98 0.79 4.46
CA PHE A 156 -11.85 0.57 3.30
C PHE A 156 -11.53 -0.74 2.59
N GLU A 157 -10.24 -0.99 2.36
CA GLU A 157 -9.77 -2.25 1.77
C GLU A 157 -9.98 -3.40 2.75
N VAL A 158 -10.51 -4.50 2.23
CA VAL A 158 -10.73 -5.74 2.98
C VAL A 158 -9.77 -6.82 2.45
N PRO A 159 -9.11 -7.59 3.33
CA PRO A 159 -8.11 -8.59 2.91
C PRO A 159 -8.69 -9.71 2.04
N ASP A 160 -9.95 -10.07 2.30
CA ASP A 160 -10.72 -11.04 1.54
C ASP A 160 -12.05 -10.37 1.13
N PRO A 161 -12.08 -9.59 0.03
CA PRO A 161 -13.36 -9.11 -0.47
C PRO A 161 -14.17 -10.35 -0.82
N THR A 162 -15.32 -10.50 -0.16
CA THR A 162 -16.34 -11.42 -0.69
C THR A 162 -16.59 -10.94 -2.12
N PRO A 163 -16.54 -11.78 -3.16
CA PRO A 163 -16.77 -11.33 -4.52
C PRO A 163 -18.19 -10.74 -4.59
N CYS A 164 -18.27 -9.41 -4.51
CA CYS A 164 -19.50 -8.68 -4.68
C CYS A 164 -19.74 -8.59 -6.18
N CYS A 165 -20.59 -9.50 -6.68
CA CYS A 165 -21.22 -9.44 -8.00
C CYS A 165 -20.28 -9.69 -9.20
N ALA A 166 -19.99 -10.97 -9.44
CA ALA A 166 -19.73 -11.47 -10.79
C ALA A 166 -21.04 -12.12 -11.32
N ASP A 167 -22.07 -11.30 -11.57
CA ASP A 167 -23.30 -11.69 -12.28
C ASP A 167 -24.07 -10.41 -12.68
N HIS A 168 -23.66 -9.75 -13.76
CA HIS A 168 -24.48 -8.78 -14.49
C HIS A 168 -24.10 -8.73 -15.96
#